data_AF-A0A0N4TZY8-F1
#
_entry.id   AF-A0A0N4TZY8-F1
#
_cell.length_a   1.000
_cell.length_b   1.000
_cell.length_c   1.000
_cell.angle_alpha   90.00
_cell.angle_beta   90.00
_cell.angle_gamma   90.00
#
_symmetry.space_group_name_H-M   'P 1'
#
loop_
_entity.id
_entity.type
_entity.pdbx_description
1 polymer ?
#
loop_
_entity_poly.entity_id
_entity_poly.type
_entity_poly.pdbx_seq_one_letter_code
_entity_poly.pdbx_strand_id
1 'polypeptide(L)'
;MSYYRNRYLNKALLDAKLQYSDVEQAAVGYLYGGTCCGQRALYEIGLTGIPIYNLNNACASGSTAVYLSKLCIEGGHVNVALAVGFEKMKSGSLEAMEKLDDRTHALERHINVISTTRGLLPAPLMAQMFANAGREHMDKYGTKREHFAKIAQKNHKHSINNP
;
A
#
# COMPACT_ATOMS: atom_id res chain seq x y z
N MET A 1 10.83 15.79 16.37
CA MET A 1 10.33 14.77 15.43
C MET A 1 9.59 15.41 14.22
N SER A 2 10.12 16.51 13.66
CA SER A 2 9.32 17.48 12.87
C SER A 2 9.98 18.04 11.59
N TYR A 3 11.11 17.50 11.10
CA TYR A 3 11.82 18.10 9.95
C TYR A 3 11.97 17.16 8.73
N TYR A 4 11.72 15.85 8.89
CA TYR A 4 12.01 14.85 7.85
C TYR A 4 10.78 14.32 7.09
N ARG A 5 9.55 14.66 7.51
CA ARG A 5 8.34 13.97 7.02
C ARG A 5 7.89 14.36 5.60
N ASN A 6 8.16 15.59 5.14
CA ASN A 6 7.63 16.08 3.85
C ASN A 6 8.67 16.24 2.74
N ARG A 7 9.90 15.75 2.96
CA ARG A 7 10.98 15.85 1.95
C ARG A 7 10.58 15.19 0.63
N TYR A 8 9.81 14.10 0.67
CA TYR A 8 9.38 13.39 -0.53
C TYR A 8 8.31 14.15 -1.32
N LEU A 9 7.34 14.77 -0.64
CA LEU A 9 6.32 15.58 -1.31
C LEU A 9 6.94 16.83 -1.94
N ASN A 10 7.83 17.52 -1.21
CA ASN A 10 8.55 18.66 -1.76
C ASN A 10 9.42 18.26 -2.96
N LYS A 11 10.08 17.09 -2.92
CA LYS A 11 10.82 16.57 -4.08
C LYS A 11 9.91 16.32 -5.28
N ALA A 12 8.74 15.70 -5.09
CA ALA A 12 7.80 15.43 -6.18
C ALA A 12 7.25 16.72 -6.82
N LEU A 13 6.90 17.71 -5.99
CA LEU A 13 6.46 19.02 -6.47
C LEU A 13 7.57 19.76 -7.24
N LEU A 14 8.79 19.75 -6.71
CA LEU A 14 9.95 20.37 -7.37
C LEU A 14 10.29 19.69 -8.71
N ASP A 15 10.24 18.36 -8.77
CA ASP A 15 10.45 17.60 -10.00
C ASP A 15 9.40 17.94 -11.07
N ALA A 16 8.14 18.08 -10.65
CA ALA A 16 7.04 18.54 -11.49
C ALA A 16 7.08 20.05 -11.81
N LYS A 17 7.99 20.82 -11.21
CA LYS A 17 8.06 22.29 -11.27
C LYS A 17 6.76 22.99 -10.83
N LEU A 18 6.10 22.41 -9.84
CA LEU A 18 4.86 22.92 -9.25
C LEU A 18 5.08 23.34 -7.81
N GLN A 19 4.23 24.22 -7.33
CA GLN A 19 4.07 24.57 -5.93
C GLN A 19 2.88 23.81 -5.34
N TYR A 20 2.85 23.67 -4.01
CA TYR A 20 1.72 23.04 -3.34
C TYR A 20 0.41 23.84 -3.54
N SER A 21 0.50 25.15 -3.75
CA SER A 21 -0.65 26.02 -4.10
C SER A 21 -1.26 25.71 -5.47
N ASP A 22 -0.53 25.03 -6.35
CA ASP A 22 -1.03 24.64 -7.67
C ASP A 22 -1.89 23.38 -7.59
N VAL A 23 -1.79 22.62 -6.51
CA VAL A 23 -2.60 21.40 -6.30
C VAL A 23 -4.03 21.78 -6.00
N GLU A 24 -4.99 21.19 -6.72
CA GLU A 24 -6.42 21.48 -6.54
C GLU A 24 -7.12 20.40 -5.70
N GLN A 25 -6.54 19.19 -5.63
CA GLN A 25 -7.07 18.06 -4.87
C GLN A 25 -5.97 17.08 -4.47
N ALA A 26 -6.11 16.42 -3.32
CA ALA A 26 -5.22 15.33 -2.91
C ALA A 26 -5.93 14.01 -2.59
N ALA A 27 -5.36 12.91 -3.05
CA ALA A 27 -5.74 11.54 -2.70
C ALA A 27 -4.62 10.90 -1.86
N VAL A 28 -4.93 10.48 -0.64
CA VAL A 28 -3.94 10.05 0.34
C VAL A 28 -4.21 8.64 0.84
N GLY A 29 -3.36 7.70 0.41
CA GLY A 29 -3.41 6.28 0.71
C GLY A 29 -2.61 5.88 1.95
N TYR A 30 -3.26 5.27 2.93
CA TYR A 30 -2.61 4.65 4.10
C TYR A 30 -3.52 3.56 4.68
N LEU A 31 -2.94 2.52 5.28
CA LEU A 31 -3.73 1.47 5.94
C LEU A 31 -3.79 1.69 7.45
N TYR A 32 -2.66 1.98 8.09
CA TYR A 32 -2.60 2.10 9.55
C TYR A 32 -2.47 3.57 9.99
N GLY A 33 -3.62 4.17 10.32
CA GLY A 33 -3.71 5.53 10.83
C GLY A 33 -5.11 5.84 11.33
N GLY A 34 -5.23 6.86 12.18
CA GLY A 34 -6.53 7.39 12.58
C GLY A 34 -7.23 8.12 11.43
N THR A 35 -8.48 8.51 11.68
CA THR A 35 -9.23 9.40 10.78
C THR A 35 -8.42 10.67 10.50
N CYS A 36 -8.40 11.09 9.24
CA CYS A 36 -7.74 12.31 8.77
C CYS A 36 -6.20 12.35 8.88
N CYS A 37 -5.51 11.21 8.85
CA CYS A 37 -4.03 11.22 8.81
C CYS A 37 -3.49 11.87 7.52
N GLY A 38 -4.22 11.84 6.41
CA GLY A 38 -3.85 12.51 5.17
C GLY A 38 -3.83 14.03 5.31
N GLN A 39 -4.85 14.63 5.93
CA GLN A 39 -4.85 16.06 6.28
C GLN A 39 -3.67 16.38 7.19
N ARG A 40 -3.46 15.59 8.25
CA ARG A 40 -2.35 15.82 9.17
C ARG A 40 -0.99 15.80 8.46
N ALA A 41 -0.81 14.93 7.47
CA ALA A 41 0.39 14.84 6.66
C ALA A 41 0.58 16.06 5.74
N LEU A 42 -0.49 16.52 5.09
CA LEU A 42 -0.44 17.62 4.12
C LEU A 42 -0.43 19.02 4.75
N TYR A 43 -1.03 19.20 5.93
CA TYR A 43 -1.07 20.50 6.63
C TYR A 43 0.32 21.03 7.02
N GLU A 44 1.32 20.16 7.11
CA GLU A 44 2.71 20.57 7.35
C GLU A 44 3.39 21.14 6.10
N ILE A 45 2.77 21.02 4.91
CA ILE A 45 3.24 21.58 3.65
C ILE A 45 2.54 22.90 3.35
N GLY A 46 1.21 22.93 3.52
CA GLY A 46 0.42 24.12 3.34
C GLY A 46 -1.06 23.91 3.68
N LEU A 47 -1.73 25.02 4.02
CA LEU A 47 -3.15 25.06 4.37
C LEU A 47 -3.95 25.74 3.25
N THR A 48 -4.05 25.09 2.09
CA THR A 48 -4.66 25.65 0.88
C THR A 48 -6.18 25.50 0.82
N GLY A 49 -6.78 24.70 1.72
CA GLY A 49 -8.22 24.43 1.74
C GLY A 49 -8.70 23.44 0.69
N ILE A 50 -7.79 22.79 -0.04
CA ILE A 50 -8.12 21.81 -1.09
C ILE A 50 -8.82 20.57 -0.51
N PRO A 51 -9.68 19.88 -1.28
CA PRO A 51 -10.23 18.59 -0.88
C PRO A 51 -9.12 17.55 -0.70
N ILE A 52 -9.18 16.81 0.42
CA ILE A 52 -8.24 15.74 0.77
C ILE A 52 -9.01 14.45 1.06
N TYR A 53 -8.83 13.45 0.19
CA TYR A 53 -9.45 12.13 0.33
C TYR A 53 -8.50 11.18 1.04
N ASN A 54 -8.94 10.61 2.17
CA ASN A 54 -8.22 9.56 2.88
C ASN A 54 -8.76 8.22 2.40
N LEU A 55 -7.90 7.38 1.84
CA LEU A 55 -8.32 6.12 1.22
C LEU A 55 -7.45 4.95 1.68
N ASN A 56 -8.05 3.77 1.71
CA ASN A 56 -7.36 2.53 1.98
C ASN A 56 -7.91 1.45 1.05
N ASN A 57 -7.01 0.64 0.51
CA ASN A 57 -7.30 -0.55 -0.27
C ASN A 57 -6.18 -1.58 -0.03
N ALA A 58 -5.92 -1.85 1.25
CA ALA A 58 -4.81 -2.68 1.72
C ALA A 58 -3.47 -2.27 1.06
N CYS A 59 -2.69 -3.25 0.59
CA CYS A 59 -1.39 -3.05 -0.06
C CYS A 59 -1.48 -2.21 -1.36
N ALA A 60 -2.66 -2.04 -1.94
CA ALA A 60 -2.88 -1.27 -3.17
C ALA A 60 -3.30 0.19 -2.92
N SER A 61 -3.24 0.67 -1.67
CA SER A 61 -3.70 2.02 -1.30
C SER A 61 -2.98 3.13 -2.09
N GLY A 62 -1.66 3.03 -2.27
CA GLY A 62 -0.90 4.00 -3.07
C GLY A 62 -1.34 4.01 -4.54
N SER A 63 -1.56 2.84 -5.14
CA SER A 63 -2.06 2.73 -6.51
C SER A 63 -3.49 3.24 -6.64
N THR A 64 -4.32 3.04 -5.62
CA THR A 64 -5.68 3.59 -5.56
C THR A 64 -5.67 5.12 -5.52
N ALA A 65 -4.71 5.74 -4.81
CA ALA A 65 -4.54 7.18 -4.80
C ALA A 65 -4.19 7.71 -6.20
N VAL A 66 -3.23 7.07 -6.89
CA VAL A 66 -2.86 7.41 -8.27
C VAL A 66 -4.06 7.25 -9.22
N TYR A 67 -4.80 6.15 -9.09
CA TYR A 67 -5.98 5.89 -9.92
C TYR A 67 -7.07 6.96 -9.73
N LEU A 68 -7.36 7.35 -8.49
CA LEU A 68 -8.32 8.42 -8.21
C LEU A 68 -7.84 9.77 -8.78
N SER A 69 -6.58 10.13 -8.58
CA SER A 69 -6.00 11.36 -9.16
C SER A 69 -6.10 11.37 -10.69
N LYS A 70 -5.84 10.23 -11.34
CA LYS A 70 -6.03 10.07 -12.79
C LYS A 70 -7.47 10.34 -13.21
N LEU A 71 -8.45 9.71 -12.55
CA LEU A 71 -9.86 9.89 -12.86
C LEU A 71 -10.31 11.35 -12.71
N CYS A 72 -9.81 12.05 -11.69
CA CYS A 72 -10.13 13.47 -11.49
C CYS A 72 -9.57 14.36 -12.59
N ILE A 73 -8.36 14.06 -13.09
CA ILE A 73 -7.76 14.78 -14.23
C ILE A 73 -8.50 14.45 -15.54
N GLU A 74 -8.70 13.16 -15.85
CA GLU A 74 -9.39 12.75 -17.08
C GLU A 74 -10.85 13.20 -17.13
N GLY A 75 -11.51 13.29 -15.97
CA GLY A 75 -12.86 13.83 -15.83
C GLY A 75 -12.95 15.35 -15.92
N GLY A 76 -11.82 16.06 -16.02
CA GLY A 76 -11.78 17.53 -16.08
C GLY A 76 -12.16 18.21 -14.75
N HIS A 77 -12.10 17.50 -13.63
CA HIS A 77 -12.42 18.06 -12.31
C HIS A 77 -11.27 18.91 -11.75
N VAL A 78 -10.03 18.56 -12.08
CA VAL A 78 -8.80 19.26 -11.68
C VAL A 78 -7.77 19.16 -12.79
N ASN A 79 -6.89 20.15 -12.90
CA ASN A 79 -5.70 20.12 -13.75
C ASN A 79 -4.49 19.54 -13.01
N VAL A 80 -4.42 19.76 -11.69
CA VAL A 80 -3.32 19.28 -10.84
C VAL A 80 -3.87 18.51 -9.63
N ALA A 81 -3.61 17.21 -9.60
CA ALA A 81 -3.94 16.33 -8.49
C ALA A 81 -2.69 15.79 -7.81
N LEU A 82 -2.73 15.65 -6.48
CA LEU A 82 -1.65 15.07 -5.69
C LEU A 82 -2.04 13.67 -5.18
N ALA A 83 -1.29 12.64 -5.58
CA ALA A 83 -1.41 11.29 -5.01
C ALA A 83 -0.28 11.05 -3.99
N VAL A 84 -0.65 10.67 -2.76
CA VAL A 84 0.29 10.43 -1.66
C VAL A 84 0.04 9.06 -1.07
N GLY A 85 1.11 8.31 -0.82
CA GLY A 85 1.05 7.05 -0.07
C GLY A 85 2.03 7.08 1.09
N PHE A 86 1.61 6.67 2.28
CA PHE A 86 2.52 6.46 3.40
C PHE A 86 2.04 5.32 4.29
N GLU A 87 2.98 4.75 5.04
CA GLU A 87 2.66 3.72 6.02
C GLU A 87 3.62 3.80 7.21
N LYS A 88 3.11 3.56 8.43
CA LYS A 88 3.95 3.37 9.62
C LYS A 88 3.60 2.06 10.30
N MET A 89 4.37 1.04 9.99
CA MET A 89 4.17 -0.31 10.53
C MET A 89 4.83 -0.47 11.91
N LYS A 90 4.27 -1.35 12.74
CA LYS A 90 4.95 -1.87 13.93
C LYS A 90 5.92 -2.99 13.52
N SER A 91 6.92 -3.27 14.35
CA SER A 91 7.74 -4.47 14.23
C SER A 91 6.88 -5.72 14.49
N GLY A 92 7.09 -6.79 13.72
CA GLY A 92 6.37 -8.06 13.87
C GLY A 92 5.40 -8.34 12.72
N SER A 93 4.53 -9.35 12.88
CA SER A 93 3.55 -9.70 11.85
C SER A 93 2.39 -8.69 11.79
N LEU A 94 1.76 -8.62 10.61
CA LEU A 94 0.61 -7.74 10.37
C LEU A 94 -0.59 -8.08 11.25
N GLU A 95 -0.73 -9.34 11.67
CA GLU A 95 -1.85 -9.81 12.51
C GLU A 95 -1.84 -9.17 13.89
N ALA A 96 -0.66 -8.79 14.40
CA ALA A 96 -0.54 -8.01 15.63
C ALA A 96 -1.13 -6.59 15.51
N MET A 97 -1.51 -6.18 14.29
CA MET A 97 -2.14 -4.88 13.99
C MET A 97 -3.62 -5.02 13.60
N GLU A 98 -4.15 -6.24 13.48
CA GLU A 98 -5.57 -6.46 13.19
C GLU A 98 -6.43 -6.31 14.45
N LYS A 99 -7.53 -5.56 14.33
CA LYS A 99 -8.56 -5.53 15.36
C LYS A 99 -9.52 -6.68 15.09
N LEU A 100 -9.59 -7.62 16.03
CA LEU A 100 -10.67 -8.60 16.05
C LEU A 100 -11.97 -7.85 16.34
N ASP A 101 -12.96 -8.10 15.50
CA ASP A 101 -14.31 -7.56 15.59
C ASP A 101 -15.30 -8.65 15.16
N ASP A 102 -16.60 -8.46 15.39
CA ASP A 102 -17.66 -9.44 15.10
C ASP A 102 -18.06 -9.54 13.62
N ARG A 103 -17.48 -8.67 12.78
CA ARG A 103 -17.73 -8.62 11.34
C ARG A 103 -17.12 -9.81 10.59
N THR A 104 -17.78 -10.20 9.50
CA THR A 104 -17.25 -11.21 8.57
C THR A 104 -15.87 -10.82 8.06
N HIS A 105 -14.92 -11.76 8.17
CA HIS A 105 -13.55 -11.53 7.77
C HIS A 105 -13.42 -11.51 6.24
N ALA A 106 -12.78 -10.48 5.67
CA ALA A 106 -12.63 -10.35 4.21
C ALA A 106 -11.92 -11.55 3.55
N LEU A 107 -11.08 -12.26 4.31
CA LEU A 107 -10.36 -13.44 3.86
C LEU A 107 -11.00 -14.77 4.27
N GLU A 108 -12.20 -14.79 4.85
CA GLU A 108 -12.85 -16.00 5.38
C GLU A 108 -12.84 -17.16 4.39
N ARG A 109 -13.23 -16.93 3.13
CA ARG A 109 -13.22 -17.98 2.10
C ARG A 109 -11.83 -18.52 1.81
N HIS A 110 -10.81 -17.65 1.81
CA HIS A 110 -9.41 -18.07 1.62
C HIS A 110 -8.92 -18.89 2.83
N ILE A 111 -9.28 -18.48 4.05
CA ILE A 111 -8.98 -19.21 5.28
C ILE A 111 -9.62 -20.61 5.25
N ASN A 112 -10.88 -20.72 4.83
CA ASN A 112 -11.58 -22.00 4.71
C ASN A 112 -10.90 -22.94 3.71
N VAL A 113 -10.47 -22.42 2.54
CA VAL A 113 -9.73 -23.22 1.56
C VAL A 113 -8.39 -23.70 2.15
N ILE A 114 -7.63 -22.82 2.81
CA ILE A 114 -6.36 -23.21 3.44
C ILE A 114 -6.58 -24.29 4.49
N SER A 115 -7.54 -24.08 5.39
CA SER A 115 -7.88 -25.00 6.48
C SER A 115 -8.25 -26.40 5.96
N THR A 116 -9.08 -26.47 4.92
CA THR A 116 -9.57 -27.74 4.36
C THR A 116 -8.60 -28.46 3.43
N THR A 117 -7.60 -27.77 2.88
CA THR A 117 -6.67 -28.35 1.88
C THR A 117 -5.25 -28.57 2.39
N ARG A 118 -4.68 -27.59 3.09
CA ARG A 118 -3.26 -27.59 3.52
C ARG A 118 -3.09 -27.50 5.03
N GLY A 119 -4.17 -27.22 5.75
CA GLY A 119 -4.17 -26.92 7.19
C GLY A 119 -3.65 -25.51 7.49
N LEU A 120 -4.08 -24.97 8.62
CA LEU A 120 -3.53 -23.72 9.16
C LEU A 120 -2.32 -24.02 10.06
N LEU A 121 -1.23 -23.31 9.80
CA LEU A 121 -0.01 -23.36 10.60
C LEU A 121 0.07 -22.16 11.55
N PRO A 122 0.83 -22.24 12.66
CA PRO A 122 1.12 -21.11 13.54
C PRO A 122 2.13 -20.15 12.87
N ALA A 123 1.75 -19.55 11.75
CA ALA A 123 2.55 -18.62 10.95
C ALA A 123 1.65 -17.54 10.35
N PRO A 124 2.20 -16.39 9.88
CA PRO A 124 1.36 -15.32 9.37
C PRO A 124 0.43 -15.75 8.22
N LEU A 125 -0.87 -15.46 8.30
CA LEU A 125 -1.91 -15.90 7.37
C LEU A 125 -1.59 -15.52 5.93
N MET A 126 -1.19 -14.26 5.69
CA MET A 126 -0.81 -13.81 4.34
C MET A 126 0.38 -14.60 3.78
N ALA A 127 1.36 -14.95 4.63
CA ALA A 127 2.48 -15.78 4.19
C ALA A 127 2.02 -17.20 3.84
N GLN A 128 1.09 -17.77 4.61
CA GLN A 128 0.47 -19.05 4.29
C GLN A 128 -0.31 -19.01 2.97
N MET A 129 -1.06 -17.92 2.71
CA MET A 129 -1.79 -17.72 1.45
C MET A 129 -0.84 -17.77 0.23
N PHE A 130 0.21 -16.95 0.23
CA PHE A 130 1.17 -16.93 -0.88
C PHE A 130 1.97 -18.24 -1.00
N ALA A 131 2.32 -18.88 0.13
CA ALA A 131 3.01 -20.16 0.10
C ALA A 131 2.14 -21.27 -0.51
N ASN A 132 0.85 -21.32 -0.17
CA ASN A 132 -0.08 -22.31 -0.70
C ASN A 132 -0.39 -22.07 -2.17
N ALA A 133 -0.53 -20.82 -2.61
CA ALA A 133 -0.62 -20.48 -4.04
C ALA A 133 0.65 -20.91 -4.81
N GLY A 134 1.82 -20.73 -4.21
CA GLY A 134 3.08 -21.23 -4.77
C GLY A 134 3.09 -22.75 -4.91
N ARG A 135 2.65 -23.49 -3.88
CA ARG A 135 2.53 -24.96 -3.92
C ARG A 135 1.55 -25.43 -4.99
N GLU A 136 0.38 -24.80 -5.09
CA GLU A 136 -0.59 -25.09 -6.15
C GLU A 136 0.02 -24.90 -7.54
N HIS A 137 0.79 -23.83 -7.75
CA HIS A 137 1.49 -23.60 -9.01
C HIS A 137 2.57 -24.65 -9.30
N MET A 138 3.22 -25.19 -8.26
CA MET A 138 4.15 -26.33 -8.39
C MET A 138 3.40 -27.58 -8.85
N ASP A 139 2.29 -27.91 -8.18
CA ASP A 139 1.49 -29.11 -8.46
C ASP A 139 0.90 -29.07 -9.89
N LYS A 140 0.42 -27.90 -10.32
CA LYS A 140 -0.26 -27.75 -11.62
C LYS A 140 0.69 -27.61 -12.80
N TYR A 141 1.83 -26.96 -12.63
CA TYR A 141 2.71 -26.56 -13.73
C TYR A 141 4.15 -27.08 -13.61
N GLY A 142 4.46 -27.89 -12.61
CA GLY A 142 5.81 -28.44 -12.40
C GLY A 142 6.85 -27.38 -12.04
N THR A 143 6.41 -26.22 -11.52
CA THR A 143 7.33 -25.20 -11.01
C THR A 143 8.12 -25.79 -9.84
N LYS A 144 9.41 -25.45 -9.75
CA LYS A 144 10.27 -25.97 -8.68
C LYS A 144 10.54 -24.89 -7.63
N ARG A 145 10.91 -25.31 -6.42
CA ARG A 145 11.26 -24.38 -5.32
C ARG A 145 12.36 -23.41 -5.73
N GLU A 146 13.30 -23.87 -6.57
CA GLU A 146 14.41 -23.07 -7.08
C GLU A 146 13.95 -21.91 -7.96
N HIS A 147 12.77 -22.00 -8.60
CA HIS A 147 12.23 -20.88 -9.38
C HIS A 147 11.82 -19.71 -8.48
N PHE A 148 11.17 -19.97 -7.36
CA PHE A 148 10.83 -18.93 -6.38
C PHE A 148 12.08 -18.33 -5.74
N ALA A 149 13.08 -19.16 -5.43
CA ALA A 149 14.37 -18.69 -4.92
C ALA A 149 15.10 -17.77 -5.93
N LYS A 150 15.08 -18.11 -7.22
CA LYS A 150 15.64 -17.27 -8.29
C LYS A 150 14.95 -15.92 -8.41
N ILE A 151 13.62 -15.85 -8.20
CA ILE A 151 12.89 -14.57 -8.18
C ILE A 151 13.37 -13.70 -7.02
N ALA A 152 13.48 -14.27 -5.82
CA ALA A 152 13.99 -13.56 -4.64
C ALA A 152 15.44 -13.08 -4.84
N GLN A 153 16.32 -13.95 -5.36
CA GLN A 153 17.70 -13.60 -5.71
C GLN A 153 17.77 -12.45 -6.71
N LYS A 154 16.97 -12.51 -7.78
CA LYS A 154 16.90 -11.44 -8.79
C LYS A 154 16.45 -10.11 -8.18
N ASN A 155 15.41 -10.13 -7.34
CA ASN A 155 14.93 -8.92 -6.67
C ASN A 155 16.00 -8.34 -5.74
N HIS A 156 16.69 -9.18 -4.95
CA HIS A 156 17.77 -8.73 -4.07
C HIS A 156 18.97 -8.18 -4.86
N LYS A 157 19.33 -8.84 -5.98
CA LYS A 157 20.37 -8.35 -6.89
C LYS A 157 20.02 -7.00 -7.51
N HIS A 158 18.75 -6.71 -7.79
CA HIS A 158 18.35 -5.39 -8.29
C HIS A 158 18.31 -4.34 -7.18
N SER A 159 17.96 -4.72 -5.94
CA SER A 159 17.82 -3.75 -4.84
C SER A 159 19.11 -3.09 -4.41
N ILE A 160 20.28 -3.73 -4.60
CA ILE A 160 21.58 -3.12 -4.23
C ILE A 160 21.92 -1.87 -5.04
N ASN A 161 21.26 -1.66 -6.19
CA ASN A 161 21.46 -0.50 -7.06
C ASN A 161 20.38 0.58 -6.85
N ASN A 162 19.54 0.46 -5.83
CA ASN A 162 18.48 1.42 -5.51
C ASN A 162 18.82 2.18 -4.21
N PRO A 163 19.44 3.37 -4.32
CA PRO A 163 19.89 4.16 -3.16
C PRO A 163 18.75 4.80 -2.35
#